data_AF-R7V5L6-F1
#
_entry.id   AF-R7V5L6-F1
#
_cell.length_a   1.000
_cell.length_b   1.000
_cell.length_c   1.000
_cell.angle_alpha   90.00
_cell.angle_beta   90.00
_cell.angle_gamma   90.00
#
_symmetry.space_group_name_H-M   'P 1'
#
loop_
_entity.id
_entity.type
_entity.pdbx_description
1 polymer ?
#
loop_
_entity_poly.entity_id
_entity_poly.type
_entity_poly.pdbx_seq_one_letter_code
_entity_poly.pdbx_strand_id
1 'polypeptide(L)'
;MPGTETSLFGNFLRPLERNVWFYTILALFVVTVVFWWIGFWTRELVFITKGGTFWYALGTVLQQGSPRSPRSCSGRMLAAFWWFFAITVAAVYSGNLTATLAVTKLNIPFTTYADLAQQNEFKLGILGGTSDVEFYKVLLCILSRLLALQCFGISIIERRARALQDNR
;
A
#
# COMPACT_ATOMS: atom_id res chain seq x y z
N MET A 1 2.44 -11.09 14.50
CA MET A 1 2.21 -11.27 13.05
C MET A 1 0.71 -11.29 12.80
N PRO A 2 0.15 -10.44 11.94
CA PRO A 2 -1.21 -10.67 11.47
C PRO A 2 -1.20 -11.04 9.99
N GLY A 3 -1.62 -12.27 9.73
CA GLY A 3 -2.07 -12.71 8.44
C GLY A 3 -3.23 -11.84 7.97
N THR A 4 -3.03 -11.19 6.84
CA THR A 4 -4.11 -10.95 5.90
C THR A 4 -3.53 -11.42 4.59
N GLU A 5 -4.06 -12.52 4.07
CA GLU A 5 -3.92 -12.90 2.67
C GLU A 5 -4.50 -11.74 1.84
N THR A 6 -3.73 -10.66 1.70
CA THR A 6 -4.03 -9.57 0.79
C THR A 6 -3.87 -10.20 -0.59
N SER A 7 -4.98 -10.74 -1.09
CA SER A 7 -5.12 -11.28 -2.43
C SER A 7 -4.25 -10.47 -3.40
N LEU A 8 -3.45 -11.16 -4.21
CA LEU A 8 -2.48 -10.56 -5.14
C LEU A 8 -3.14 -9.44 -6.00
N PHE A 9 -4.43 -9.62 -6.31
CA PHE A 9 -5.31 -8.63 -6.92
C PHE A 9 -5.49 -7.33 -6.11
N GLY A 10 -5.65 -7.41 -4.79
CA GLY A 10 -5.74 -6.25 -3.91
C GLY A 10 -4.44 -5.43 -3.83
N ASN A 11 -3.28 -6.06 -4.01
CA ASN A 11 -2.00 -5.35 -4.09
C ASN A 11 -1.78 -4.71 -5.48
N PHE A 12 -2.24 -5.34 -6.55
CA PHE A 12 -2.16 -4.78 -7.91
C PHE A 12 -3.11 -3.59 -8.13
N LEU A 13 -4.31 -3.61 -7.54
CA LEU A 13 -5.28 -2.53 -7.65
C LEU A 13 -5.05 -1.37 -6.67
N ARG A 14 -4.10 -1.54 -5.74
CA ARG A 14 -3.73 -0.56 -4.71
C ARG A 14 -3.22 0.81 -5.21
N PRO A 15 -2.53 0.91 -6.37
CA PRO A 15 -2.03 2.19 -6.88
C PRO A 15 -3.11 3.19 -7.29
N LEU A 16 -4.35 2.73 -7.53
CA LEU A 16 -5.45 3.58 -7.94
C LEU A 16 -6.55 3.54 -6.87
N GLU A 17 -6.97 4.71 -6.38
CA GLU A 17 -8.04 4.79 -5.38
C GLU A 17 -9.34 4.15 -5.90
N ARG A 18 -10.08 3.52 -4.99
CA ARG A 18 -11.33 2.82 -5.30
C ARG A 18 -12.36 3.74 -5.97
N ASN A 19 -12.37 5.02 -5.63
CA ASN A 19 -13.26 6.02 -6.23
C ASN A 19 -12.96 6.23 -7.73
N VAL A 20 -11.68 6.25 -8.11
CA VAL A 20 -11.26 6.44 -9.50
C VAL A 20 -11.65 5.24 -10.37
N TRP A 21 -11.57 4.02 -9.82
CA TRP A 21 -12.08 2.84 -10.50
C TRP A 21 -13.56 2.94 -10.87
N PHE A 22 -14.39 3.44 -9.94
CA PHE A 22 -15.80 3.67 -10.22
C PHE A 22 -16.01 4.72 -11.32
N TYR A 23 -15.25 5.82 -11.31
CA TYR A 23 -15.31 6.83 -12.38
C TYR A 23 -14.88 6.26 -13.73
N THR A 24 -13.86 5.41 -13.80
CA THR A 24 -13.42 4.77 -15.04
C THR A 24 -14.47 3.81 -15.61
N ILE A 25 -15.13 3.01 -14.75
CA ILE A 25 -16.21 2.12 -15.17
C ILE A 25 -17.43 2.91 -15.64
N LEU A 26 -17.80 3.98 -14.92
CA LEU A 26 -18.88 4.87 -15.32
C LEU A 26 -18.57 5.54 -16.67
N ALA A 27 -17.36 6.04 -16.86
CA ALA A 27 -16.91 6.64 -18.12
C ALA A 27 -16.98 5.65 -19.29
N LEU A 28 -16.57 4.39 -19.08
CA LEU A 28 -16.69 3.30 -20.05
C LEU A 28 -18.15 3.06 -20.48
N PHE A 29 -19.07 3.05 -19.51
CA PHE A 29 -20.49 2.90 -19.80
C PHE A 29 -21.04 4.07 -20.60
N VAL A 30 -20.76 5.30 -20.17
CA VAL A 30 -21.19 6.54 -20.86
C VAL A 30 -20.68 6.55 -22.30
N VAL A 31 -19.41 6.27 -22.52
CA VAL A 31 -18.81 6.26 -23.86
C VAL A 31 -19.39 5.18 -24.76
N THR A 32 -19.68 3.99 -24.22
CA THR A 32 -20.33 2.92 -24.99
C THR A 32 -21.72 3.36 -25.46
N VAL A 33 -22.48 4.07 -24.61
CA VAL A 33 -23.80 4.61 -24.98
C VAL A 33 -23.67 5.71 -26.03
N VAL A 34 -22.70 6.63 -25.90
CA VAL A 34 -22.50 7.73 -26.86
C VAL A 34 -22.06 7.20 -28.23
N PHE A 35 -21.12 6.24 -28.29
CA PHE A 35 -20.74 5.61 -29.55
C PHE A 35 -21.89 4.85 -30.18
N TRP A 36 -22.68 4.12 -29.39
CA TRP A 36 -23.87 3.43 -29.88
C TRP A 36 -24.91 4.42 -30.43
N TRP A 37 -25.10 5.55 -29.74
CA TRP A 37 -25.98 6.62 -30.20
C TRP A 37 -25.51 7.17 -31.54
N ILE A 38 -24.23 7.50 -31.70
CA ILE A 38 -23.65 7.95 -32.97
C ILE A 38 -23.83 6.87 -34.05
N GLY A 39 -23.53 5.61 -33.72
CA GLY A 39 -23.69 4.47 -34.63
C GLY A 39 -25.11 4.29 -35.14
N PHE A 40 -26.11 4.61 -34.31
CA PHE A 40 -27.51 4.61 -34.71
C PHE A 40 -27.81 5.67 -35.78
N TRP A 41 -27.30 6.89 -35.61
CA TRP A 41 -27.51 8.00 -36.56
C TRP A 41 -26.68 7.89 -37.83
N THR A 42 -25.41 7.50 -37.72
CA THR A 42 -24.49 7.39 -38.88
C THR A 42 -24.55 6.03 -39.58
N ARG A 43 -25.32 5.07 -39.05
CA ARG A 43 -25.45 3.68 -39.52
C ARG A 43 -24.10 2.98 -39.75
N GLU A 44 -23.12 3.26 -38.90
CA GLU A 44 -21.81 2.59 -38.96
C GLU A 44 -21.86 1.19 -38.33
N LEU A 45 -21.55 0.17 -39.12
CA LEU A 45 -21.58 -1.25 -38.69
C LEU A 45 -20.67 -1.56 -37.49
N VAL A 46 -19.61 -0.76 -37.29
CA VAL A 46 -18.69 -0.90 -36.14
C VAL A 46 -19.40 -0.58 -34.83
N PHE A 47 -20.32 0.38 -34.84
CA PHE A 47 -21.00 0.90 -33.65
C PHE A 47 -22.48 0.48 -33.54
N ILE A 48 -23.01 -0.20 -34.54
CA ILE A 48 -24.40 -0.67 -34.56
C ILE A 48 -24.65 -1.79 -33.54
N THR A 49 -23.70 -2.71 -33.41
CA THR A 49 -23.81 -3.82 -32.45
C THR A 49 -23.32 -3.35 -31.08
N LYS A 50 -24.17 -3.46 -30.06
CA LYS A 50 -23.83 -3.06 -28.67
C LYS A 50 -22.54 -3.73 -28.17
N GLY A 51 -22.39 -5.03 -28.43
CA GLY A 51 -21.18 -5.77 -28.08
C GLY A 51 -19.93 -5.32 -28.84
N GLY A 52 -20.07 -4.95 -30.12
CA GLY A 52 -18.95 -4.43 -30.92
C GLY A 52 -18.47 -3.05 -30.44
N THR A 53 -19.42 -2.20 -30.05
CA THR A 53 -19.13 -0.87 -29.47
C THR A 53 -18.45 -0.99 -28.11
N PHE A 54 -18.94 -1.89 -27.26
CA PHE A 54 -18.33 -2.18 -25.97
C PHE A 54 -16.92 -2.73 -26.15
N TRP A 55 -16.72 -3.68 -27.05
CA TRP A 55 -15.42 -4.25 -27.37
C TRP A 55 -14.44 -3.21 -27.92
N TYR A 56 -14.93 -2.28 -28.76
CA TYR A 56 -14.13 -1.15 -29.23
C TYR A 56 -13.69 -0.24 -28.09
N ALA A 57 -14.62 0.17 -27.23
CA ALA A 57 -14.33 1.03 -26.07
C ALA A 57 -13.31 0.36 -25.13
N LEU A 58 -13.52 -0.92 -24.82
CA LEU A 58 -12.65 -1.74 -23.98
C LEU A 58 -11.26 -1.94 -24.63
N GLY A 59 -11.22 -2.30 -25.91
CA GLY A 59 -9.98 -2.52 -26.66
C GLY A 59 -9.13 -1.25 -26.78
N THR A 60 -9.76 -0.08 -26.83
CA THR A 60 -9.04 1.21 -26.84
C THR A 60 -8.39 1.51 -25.49
N VAL A 61 -9.06 1.19 -24.37
CA VAL A 61 -8.49 1.32 -23.02
C VAL A 61 -7.31 0.37 -22.83
N LEU A 62 -7.42 -0.86 -23.35
CA LEU A 62 -6.34 -1.85 -23.34
C LEU A 62 -5.22 -1.56 -24.36
N GLN A 63 -5.27 -0.43 -25.08
CA GLN A 63 -4.33 -0.07 -26.15
C GLN A 63 -4.20 -1.12 -27.28
N GLN A 64 -5.16 -2.04 -27.41
CA GLN A 64 -5.16 -3.07 -28.47
C GLN A 64 -5.65 -2.53 -29.82
N GLY A 65 -6.43 -1.44 -29.80
CA GLY A 65 -7.00 -0.83 -31.00
C GLY A 65 -8.03 -1.73 -31.71
N SER A 66 -8.70 -1.19 -32.71
CA SER A 66 -9.60 -1.96 -33.59
C SER A 66 -9.20 -1.74 -35.04
N PRO A 67 -9.17 -2.79 -35.88
CA PRO A 67 -8.84 -2.65 -37.30
C PRO A 67 -9.88 -1.85 -38.10
N ARG A 68 -11.04 -1.54 -37.52
CA ARG A 68 -12.09 -0.74 -38.16
C ARG A 68 -12.22 0.60 -37.44
N SER A 69 -12.05 1.69 -38.19
CA SER A 69 -12.17 3.07 -37.70
C SER A 69 -13.48 3.74 -38.13
N PRO A 70 -13.98 4.72 -37.36
CA PRO A 70 -15.14 5.52 -37.76
C PRO A 70 -14.89 6.23 -39.10
N ARG A 71 -15.86 6.19 -40.00
CA ARG A 71 -15.82 6.93 -41.27
C ARG A 71 -16.31 8.37 -41.09
N SER A 72 -17.25 8.59 -40.16
CA SER A 72 -17.81 9.91 -39.85
C SER A 72 -16.80 10.81 -39.13
N CYS A 73 -16.86 12.11 -39.41
CA CYS A 73 -16.02 13.12 -38.76
C CYS A 73 -16.31 13.21 -37.25
N SER A 74 -17.59 13.13 -36.84
CA SER A 74 -17.99 13.17 -35.43
C SER A 74 -17.53 11.93 -34.66
N GLY A 75 -17.57 10.75 -35.27
CA GLY A 75 -17.06 9.51 -34.69
C GLY A 75 -15.56 9.54 -34.47
N ARG A 76 -14.80 10.17 -35.38
CA ARG A 76 -13.35 10.35 -35.24
C ARG A 76 -12.98 11.32 -34.12
N MET A 77 -13.70 12.44 -33.98
CA MET A 77 -13.46 13.38 -32.89
C MET A 77 -13.70 12.71 -31.53
N LEU A 78 -14.81 11.98 -31.37
CA LEU A 78 -15.09 11.27 -30.14
C LEU A 78 -14.08 10.16 -29.85
N ALA A 79 -13.65 9.42 -30.87
CA ALA A 79 -12.59 8.42 -30.74
C ALA A 79 -11.27 9.03 -30.29
N ALA A 80 -10.90 10.21 -30.80
CA ALA A 80 -9.69 10.92 -30.37
C ALA A 80 -9.78 11.34 -28.89
N PHE A 81 -10.92 11.89 -28.45
CA PHE A 81 -11.13 12.24 -27.04
C PHE A 81 -11.09 11.00 -26.13
N TRP A 82 -11.72 9.90 -26.56
CA TRP A 82 -11.70 8.64 -25.81
C TRP A 82 -10.29 8.07 -25.70
N TRP A 83 -9.54 8.11 -26.80
CA TRP A 83 -8.16 7.65 -26.84
C TRP A 83 -7.26 8.48 -25.92
N PHE A 84 -7.43 9.81 -25.90
CA PHE A 84 -6.72 10.69 -24.98
C PHE A 84 -7.02 10.37 -23.51
N PHE A 85 -8.29 10.11 -23.19
CA PHE A 85 -8.70 9.68 -21.85
C PHE A 85 -8.04 8.36 -21.46
N ALA A 86 -8.06 7.35 -22.35
CA ALA A 86 -7.44 6.05 -22.10
C ALA A 86 -5.94 6.15 -21.79
N ILE A 87 -5.20 6.96 -22.55
CA ILE A 87 -3.76 7.20 -22.30
C ILE A 87 -3.54 7.88 -20.97
N THR A 88 -4.36 8.86 -20.62
CA THR A 88 -4.24 9.57 -19.34
C THR A 88 -4.42 8.62 -18.16
N VAL A 89 -5.44 7.75 -18.20
CA VAL A 89 -5.67 6.74 -17.15
C VAL A 89 -4.51 5.76 -17.08
N ALA A 90 -4.01 5.27 -18.22
CA ALA A 90 -2.87 4.35 -18.26
C ALA A 90 -1.58 5.00 -17.72
N ALA A 91 -1.33 6.26 -18.04
CA ALA A 91 -0.18 7.01 -17.55
C ALA A 91 -0.23 7.22 -16.03
N VAL A 92 -1.39 7.61 -15.49
CA VAL A 92 -1.59 7.78 -14.04
C VAL A 92 -1.45 6.43 -13.32
N TYR A 93 -2.03 5.37 -13.86
CA TYR A 93 -1.87 4.02 -13.30
C TYR A 93 -0.40 3.60 -13.25
N SER A 94 0.33 3.81 -14.36
CA SER A 94 1.75 3.44 -14.47
C SER A 94 2.62 4.29 -13.54
N GLY A 95 2.33 5.58 -13.40
CA GLY A 95 3.02 6.48 -12.47
C GLY A 95 2.80 6.09 -11.01
N ASN A 96 1.56 5.79 -10.61
CA ASN A 96 1.25 5.39 -9.25
C ASN A 96 1.82 4.00 -8.92
N LEU A 97 1.84 3.09 -9.89
CA LEU A 97 2.49 1.79 -9.75
C LEU A 97 4.01 1.98 -9.56
N THR A 98 4.63 2.83 -10.36
CA THR A 98 6.07 3.15 -10.27
C THR A 98 6.42 3.77 -8.92
N ALA A 99 5.60 4.69 -8.41
CA ALA A 99 5.78 5.26 -7.07
C ALA A 99 5.73 4.17 -5.97
N THR A 100 4.85 3.19 -6.13
CA THR A 100 4.73 2.06 -5.18
C THR A 100 5.92 1.10 -5.26
N LEU A 101 6.50 0.90 -6.46
CA LEU A 101 7.70 0.08 -6.66
C LEU A 101 9.00 0.78 -6.24
N ALA A 102 9.08 2.10 -6.42
CA ALA A 102 10.25 2.91 -6.07
C ALA A 102 10.37 3.13 -4.56
N VAL A 103 9.26 3.07 -3.83
CA VAL A 103 9.27 3.08 -2.37
C VAL A 103 9.70 1.69 -1.87
N THR A 104 11.01 1.52 -1.71
CA THR A 104 11.52 0.61 -0.68
C THR A 104 11.00 1.14 0.65
N LYS A 105 10.03 0.45 1.25
CA LYS A 105 9.63 0.73 2.63
C LYS A 105 10.81 0.40 3.54
N LEU A 106 11.73 1.35 3.68
CA LEU A 106 12.64 1.46 4.82
C LEU A 106 11.76 1.79 6.02
N ASN A 107 11.04 0.77 6.49
CA ASN A 107 10.37 0.80 7.76
C ASN A 107 11.47 0.65 8.79
N ILE A 108 12.21 1.74 9.03
CA ILE A 108 13.20 1.85 10.09
C ILE A 108 12.34 2.08 11.35
N PRO A 109 12.10 1.08 12.20
CA PRO A 109 11.13 1.20 13.27
C PRO A 109 11.65 2.05 14.45
N PHE A 110 12.78 2.76 14.28
CA PHE A 110 13.46 3.46 15.36
C PHE A 110 13.48 4.95 15.07
N THR A 111 12.59 5.68 15.74
CA THR A 111 12.66 7.14 15.85
C THR A 111 13.24 7.59 17.20
N THR A 112 13.44 6.67 18.16
CA THR A 112 13.96 7.00 19.50
C THR A 112 14.73 5.82 20.11
N TYR A 113 15.82 6.10 20.83
CA TYR A 113 16.66 5.10 21.52
C TYR A 113 15.90 4.21 22.52
N ALA A 114 14.80 4.71 23.09
CA ALA A 114 13.94 3.95 24.00
C ALA A 114 13.23 2.77 23.32
N ASP A 115 12.90 2.90 22.02
CA ASP A 115 12.22 1.86 21.24
C ASP A 115 13.18 0.71 20.87
N LEU A 116 14.48 1.03 20.73
CA LEU A 116 15.56 0.05 20.53
C LEU A 116 15.82 -0.79 21.79
N ALA A 117 15.61 -0.23 22.99
CA ALA A 117 15.86 -0.92 24.25
C ALA A 117 14.73 -1.89 24.64
N GLN A 118 13.53 -1.71 24.10
CA GLN A 118 12.36 -2.55 24.39
C GLN A 118 12.21 -3.75 23.44
N GLN A 119 12.82 -3.71 22.26
CA GLN A 119 12.73 -4.80 21.29
C GLN A 119 13.79 -5.89 21.53
N ASN A 120 13.35 -7.10 21.85
CA ASN A 120 14.20 -8.28 22.07
C ASN A 120 14.51 -9.07 20.78
N GLU A 121 14.06 -8.57 19.61
CA GLU A 121 14.09 -9.28 18.33
C GLU A 121 15.37 -8.99 17.52
N PHE A 122 16.07 -7.89 17.80
CA PHE A 122 17.29 -7.49 17.10
C PHE A 122 18.53 -7.58 17.99
N LYS A 123 19.50 -8.39 17.57
CA LYS A 123 20.79 -8.54 18.25
C LYS A 123 21.69 -7.36 17.89
N LEU A 124 21.80 -6.39 18.80
CA LEU A 124 22.72 -5.25 18.65
C LEU A 124 24.17 -5.76 18.58
N GLY A 125 24.81 -5.57 17.44
CA GLY A 125 26.23 -5.85 17.25
C GLY A 125 27.04 -4.57 17.42
N ILE A 126 27.92 -4.51 18.42
CA ILE A 126 28.86 -3.41 18.60
C ILE A 126 30.20 -3.86 18.01
N LEU A 127 30.86 -2.99 17.22
CA LEU A 127 32.18 -3.27 16.68
C LEU A 127 33.19 -3.38 17.83
N GLY A 128 33.76 -4.57 18.04
CA GLY A 128 34.66 -4.85 19.15
C GLY A 128 35.93 -4.01 19.08
N GLY A 129 36.29 -3.35 20.19
CA GLY A 129 37.52 -2.57 20.32
C GLY A 129 37.34 -1.07 20.61
N THR A 130 36.10 -0.59 20.73
CA THR A 130 35.80 0.81 21.07
C THR A 130 35.47 0.97 22.57
N SER A 131 35.76 2.13 23.16
CA SER A 131 35.45 2.45 24.57
C SER A 131 33.96 2.33 24.92
N ASP A 132 33.10 2.40 23.91
CA ASP A 132 31.65 2.35 24.06
C ASP A 132 31.14 0.95 24.43
N VAL A 133 31.89 -0.11 24.06
CA VAL A 133 31.50 -1.50 24.38
C VAL A 133 31.69 -1.81 25.88
N GLU A 134 32.75 -1.27 26.49
CA GLU A 134 33.00 -1.43 27.92
C GLU A 134 32.03 -0.59 28.74
N PHE A 135 31.72 0.64 28.32
CA PHE A 135 30.75 1.50 28.99
C PHE A 135 29.36 0.84 29.08
N TYR A 136 28.86 0.27 27.99
CA TYR A 136 27.55 -0.41 27.98
C TYR A 136 27.52 -1.69 28.82
N LYS A 137 28.60 -2.49 28.84
CA LYS A 137 28.70 -3.68 29.70
C LYS A 137 28.70 -3.30 31.18
N VAL A 138 29.45 -2.27 31.55
CA VAL A 138 29.49 -1.75 32.93
C VAL A 138 28.11 -1.20 33.32
N LEU A 139 27.46 -0.43 32.44
CA LEU A 139 26.12 0.11 32.67
C LEU A 139 25.07 -1.00 32.86
N LEU A 140 25.07 -2.05 32.01
CA LEU A 140 24.18 -3.21 32.14
C LEU A 140 24.46 -4.00 33.43
N CYS A 141 25.73 -4.15 33.82
CA CYS A 141 26.12 -4.83 35.06
C CYS A 141 25.68 -4.05 36.31
N ILE A 142 25.80 -2.72 36.30
CA ILE A 142 25.33 -1.85 37.38
C ILE A 142 23.79 -1.91 37.48
N LEU A 143 23.09 -1.83 36.34
CA LEU A 143 21.63 -1.94 36.30
C LEU A 143 21.13 -3.30 36.81
N SER A 144 21.79 -4.41 36.46
CA SER A 144 21.41 -5.74 36.98
C SER A 144 21.62 -5.84 38.50
N ARG A 145 22.70 -5.26 39.03
CA ARG A 145 22.96 -5.20 40.48
C ARG A 145 21.99 -4.27 41.21
N LEU A 146 21.60 -3.13 40.62
CA LEU A 146 20.62 -2.20 41.20
C LEU A 146 19.21 -2.81 41.23
N LEU A 147 18.79 -3.50 40.16
CA LEU A 147 17.53 -4.25 40.14
C LEU A 147 17.54 -5.39 41.17
N ALA A 148 18.65 -6.12 41.30
CA ALA A 148 18.79 -7.15 42.32
C ALA A 148 18.70 -6.58 43.74
N LEU A 149 19.27 -5.39 44.00
CA LEU A 149 19.17 -4.71 45.29
C LEU A 149 17.76 -4.20 45.60
N GLN A 150 17.03 -3.68 44.61
CA GLN A 150 15.62 -3.29 44.78
C GLN A 150 14.72 -4.50 45.06
N CYS A 151 14.91 -5.61 44.34
CA CYS A 151 14.21 -6.87 44.60
C CYS A 151 14.54 -7.45 45.99
N PHE A 152 15.80 -7.36 46.42
CA PHE A 152 16.22 -7.80 47.74
C PHE A 152 15.60 -6.93 48.86
N GLY A 153 15.59 -5.60 48.67
CA GLY A 153 14.93 -4.66 49.58
C GLY A 153 13.43 -4.92 49.73
N ILE A 154 12.73 -5.18 48.63
CA ILE A 154 11.30 -5.54 48.62
C ILE A 154 11.08 -6.89 49.35
N SER A 155 11.93 -7.90 49.11
CA SER A 155 11.82 -9.20 49.77
C SER A 155 12.01 -9.15 51.30
N ILE A 156 12.86 -8.23 51.79
CA ILE A 156 13.09 -8.03 53.23
C ILE A 156 11.88 -7.35 53.88
N ILE A 157 11.29 -6.35 53.22
CA ILE A 157 10.10 -5.65 53.71
C ILE A 157 8.90 -6.60 53.75
N GLU A 158 8.73 -7.44 52.74
CA GLU A 158 7.60 -8.39 52.65
C GLU A 158 7.71 -9.55 53.66
N ARG A 159 8.93 -10.01 53.97
CA ARG A 159 9.18 -10.98 55.06
C ARG A 159 8.92 -10.37 56.43
N ARG A 160 9.27 -9.09 56.62
CA ARG A 160 9.04 -8.36 57.88
C ARG A 160 7.56 -8.01 58.09
N ALA A 161 6.82 -7.73 57.02
CA ALA A 161 5.37 -7.53 57.06
C ALA A 161 4.61 -8.82 57.43
N ARG A 162 4.99 -9.98 56.86
CA ARG A 162 4.40 -11.29 57.23
C ARG A 162 4.68 -11.67 58.69
N ALA A 163 5.86 -11.38 59.21
CA ALA A 163 6.19 -11.66 60.61
C ALA A 163 5.41 -10.80 61.63
N LEU A 164 4.83 -9.66 61.22
CA LEU A 164 4.00 -8.81 62.08
C LEU A 164 2.51 -9.19 62.05
N GLN A 165 2.04 -9.89 61.01
CA GLN A 165 0.67 -10.43 60.97
C GLN A 165 0.51 -11.74 61.74
N ASP A 166 1.58 -12.51 61.95
CA ASP A 166 1.56 -13.79 62.70
C ASP A 166 1.62 -13.61 64.23
N ASN A 167 1.86 -12.38 64.70
CA ASN A 167 1.93 -12.02 66.14
C ASN A 167 0.67 -11.27 66.63
N ARG A 168 -0.45 -11.39 65.91
CA ARG A 168 -1.75 -10.84 66.29
C ARG A 168 -2.82 -11.91 66.09
#